data_AF-A0A961Q2K6-F1
#
_entry.id   AF-A0A961Q2K6-F1
#
_cell.length_a   1.000
_cell.length_b   1.000
_cell.length_c   1.000
_cell.angle_alpha   90.00
_cell.angle_beta   90.00
_cell.angle_gamma   90.00
#
_symmetry.space_group_name_H-M   'P 1'
#
loop_
_entity.id
_entity.type
_entity.pdbx_description
1 polymer ?
#
loop_
_entity_poly.entity_id
_entity_poly.type
_entity_poly.pdbx_seq_one_letter_code
_entity_poly.pdbx_strand_id
1 'polypeptide(L)'
;MEQEISKPEGEPRRKSQAFSPVGCFLAAAGATLLVLSKTSAAMVATVWAVSKLFGFPDAVMYGLMVIGFVPVLWATVWTAGRAWHVEQRLARHQDIDTPVFKLTHYFRRA
;
A
#
# COMPACT_ATOMS: atom_id res chain seq x y z
N MET A 1 34.85 4.57 -2.93
CA MET A 1 34.50 3.17 -3.23
C MET A 1 33.35 3.23 -4.20
N GLU A 2 33.66 3.05 -5.48
CA GLU A 2 32.67 3.01 -6.55
C GLU A 2 31.83 1.75 -6.33
N GLN A 3 30.55 1.95 -6.03
CA GLN A 3 29.62 0.87 -5.80
C GLN A 3 29.22 0.34 -7.19
N GLU A 4 29.91 -0.70 -7.66
CA GLU A 4 29.52 -1.41 -8.87
C GLU A 4 28.06 -1.87 -8.72
N ILE A 5 27.18 -1.19 -9.45
CA ILE A 5 25.80 -1.57 -9.62
C ILE A 5 25.86 -2.88 -10.38
N SER A 6 25.76 -4.00 -9.66
CA SER A 6 25.61 -5.33 -10.25
C SER A 6 24.41 -5.27 -11.21
N LYS A 7 24.70 -5.12 -12.51
CA LYS A 7 23.69 -5.24 -13.55
C LYS A 7 23.16 -6.67 -13.47
N PRO A 8 21.86 -6.91 -13.35
CA PRO A 8 21.33 -8.26 -13.45
C PRO A 8 21.72 -8.85 -14.81
N GLU A 9 22.36 -10.02 -14.80
CA GLU A 9 22.89 -10.74 -15.97
C GLU A 9 21.81 -11.38 -16.87
N GLY A 10 20.57 -10.91 -16.79
CA GLY A 10 19.46 -11.41 -17.59
C GLY A 10 18.75 -10.27 -18.31
N GLU A 11 18.50 -10.45 -19.61
CA GLU A 11 17.50 -9.61 -20.29
C GLU A 11 16.19 -9.67 -19.49
N PRO A 12 15.53 -8.52 -19.21
CA PRO A 12 14.22 -8.54 -18.59
C PRO A 12 13.32 -9.44 -19.44
N ARG A 13 12.69 -10.45 -18.82
CA ARG A 13 11.83 -11.43 -19.52
C ARG A 13 10.85 -10.69 -20.44
N ARG A 14 11.18 -10.66 -21.73
CA ARG A 14 10.51 -9.84 -22.75
C ARG A 14 9.15 -10.38 -23.17
N LYS A 15 8.73 -11.54 -22.65
CA LYS A 15 7.54 -12.25 -23.10
C LYS A 15 6.73 -12.71 -21.89
N SER A 16 5.50 -12.20 -21.81
CA SER A 16 4.46 -12.55 -20.85
C SER A 16 4.58 -11.86 -19.48
N GLN A 17 4.00 -10.66 -19.38
CA GLN A 17 3.25 -10.32 -18.17
C GLN A 17 2.21 -11.43 -18.00
N ALA A 18 2.30 -12.23 -16.94
CA ALA A 18 1.43 -13.41 -16.75
C ALA A 18 -0.08 -13.06 -16.61
N PHE A 19 -0.43 -11.78 -16.55
CA PHE A 19 -1.79 -11.29 -16.41
C PHE A 19 -2.16 -10.38 -17.59
N SER A 20 -3.39 -10.54 -18.09
CA SER A 20 -4.01 -9.57 -19.00
C SER A 20 -4.18 -8.21 -18.31
N PRO A 21 -4.28 -7.10 -19.05
CA PRO A 21 -4.54 -5.78 -18.46
C PRO A 21 -5.75 -5.76 -17.51
N VAL A 22 -6.80 -6.50 -17.86
CA VAL A 22 -8.01 -6.67 -17.03
C VAL A 22 -7.71 -7.47 -15.75
N GLY A 23 -6.89 -8.51 -15.83
CA GLY A 23 -6.46 -9.29 -14.67
C GLY A 23 -5.60 -8.47 -13.69
N CYS A 24 -4.73 -7.61 -14.22
CA CYS A 24 -3.92 -6.70 -13.41
C CYS A 24 -4.80 -5.66 -12.68
N PHE A 25 -5.75 -5.06 -13.39
CA PHE A 25 -6.74 -4.15 -12.80
C PHE A 25 -7.57 -4.81 -11.70
N LEU A 26 -8.10 -6.01 -11.94
CA LEU A 26 -8.87 -6.76 -10.95
C LEU A 26 -8.03 -7.11 -9.71
N ALA A 27 -6.75 -7.47 -9.89
CA ALA A 27 -5.84 -7.72 -8.79
C ALA A 27 -5.57 -6.45 -7.98
N ALA A 28 -5.36 -5.31 -8.64
CA ALA A 28 -5.18 -4.01 -8.01
C ALA A 28 -6.43 -3.55 -7.23
N ALA A 29 -7.61 -3.69 -7.84
CA ALA A 29 -8.89 -3.39 -7.20
C ALA A 29 -9.12 -4.29 -5.98
N GLY A 30 -8.84 -5.59 -6.11
CA GLY A 30 -8.92 -6.56 -5.02
C GLY A 30 -7.98 -6.22 -3.87
N ALA A 31 -6.73 -5.88 -4.15
CA ALA A 31 -5.76 -5.46 -3.14
C ALA A 31 -6.22 -4.18 -2.41
N THR A 32 -6.76 -3.20 -3.14
CA THR A 32 -7.28 -1.95 -2.57
C THR A 32 -8.48 -2.22 -1.65
N LEU A 33 -9.42 -3.08 -2.07
CA LEU A 33 -10.57 -3.49 -1.26
C LEU A 33 -10.15 -4.25 -0.01
N LEU A 34 -9.13 -5.11 -0.10
CA LEU A 34 -8.57 -5.81 1.06
C LEU A 34 -7.95 -4.84 2.06
N VAL A 35 -7.17 -3.86 1.59
CA VAL A 35 -6.58 -2.82 2.44
C VAL A 35 -7.69 -2.05 3.15
N LEU A 36 -8.68 -1.54 2.41
CA LEU A 36 -9.83 -0.83 2.99
C LEU A 36 -10.52 -1.68 4.06
N SER A 37 -10.85 -2.93 3.74
CA SER A 37 -11.61 -3.81 4.65
C SER A 37 -10.83 -4.16 5.91
N LYS A 38 -9.56 -4.54 5.77
CA LYS A 38 -8.74 -4.98 6.91
C LYS A 38 -8.35 -3.81 7.81
N THR A 39 -7.99 -2.66 7.24
CA THR A 39 -7.66 -1.47 8.04
C THR A 39 -8.89 -0.90 8.74
N SER A 40 -10.06 -0.87 8.09
CA SER A 40 -11.31 -0.47 8.73
C SER A 40 -11.68 -1.40 9.89
N ALA A 41 -11.61 -2.72 9.68
CA ALA A 41 -11.93 -3.70 10.72
C ALA A 41 -10.96 -3.60 11.90
N ALA A 42 -9.65 -3.47 11.64
CA ALA A 42 -8.65 -3.29 12.67
C ALA A 42 -8.89 -1.99 13.48
N MET A 43 -9.19 -0.88 12.79
CA MET A 43 -9.48 0.40 13.42
C MET A 43 -10.70 0.30 14.35
N VAL A 44 -11.82 -0.26 13.87
CA VAL A 44 -13.03 -0.42 14.68
C VAL A 44 -12.77 -1.30 15.91
N ALA A 45 -12.06 -2.44 15.72
CA ALA A 45 -11.72 -3.33 16.82
C ALA A 45 -10.84 -2.64 17.87
N THR A 46 -9.81 -1.90 17.45
CA THR A 46 -8.93 -1.17 18.35
C THR A 46 -9.66 -0.06 19.10
N VAL A 47 -10.44 0.78 18.40
CA VAL A 47 -11.19 1.89 19.04
C VAL A 47 -12.22 1.35 20.02
N TRP A 48 -12.93 0.28 19.66
CA TRP A 48 -13.89 -0.35 20.55
C TRP A 48 -13.20 -0.94 21.79
N ALA A 49 -12.12 -1.70 21.62
CA ALA A 49 -11.38 -2.31 22.72
C ALA A 49 -10.81 -1.25 23.67
N VAL A 50 -10.21 -0.18 23.14
CA VAL A 50 -9.68 0.95 23.93
C VAL A 50 -10.82 1.65 24.67
N SER A 51 -11.94 1.92 24.00
CA SER A 51 -13.08 2.61 24.63
C SER A 51 -13.68 1.80 25.79
N LYS A 52 -13.78 0.48 25.64
CA LYS A 52 -14.24 -0.40 26.73
C LYS A 52 -13.21 -0.56 27.85
N LEU A 53 -11.92 -0.57 27.53
CA LEU A 53 -10.85 -0.68 28.53
C LEU A 53 -10.76 0.56 29.43
N PHE A 54 -10.90 1.76 28.85
CA PHE A 54 -10.81 3.02 29.60
C PHE A 54 -12.17 3.58 30.06
N GLY A 55 -13.28 2.94 29.70
CA GLY A 55 -14.62 3.37 30.09
C GLY A 55 -15.06 4.68 29.44
N PHE A 56 -14.64 4.96 28.21
CA PHE A 56 -15.00 6.20 27.53
C PHE A 56 -16.49 6.27 27.18
N PRO A 57 -17.09 7.48 27.20
CA PRO A 57 -18.46 7.67 26.75
C PRO A 57 -18.59 7.41 25.24
N ASP A 58 -19.74 6.93 24.80
CA ASP A 58 -19.98 6.51 23.42
C ASP A 58 -19.70 7.62 22.38
N ALA A 59 -19.94 8.87 22.74
CA ALA A 59 -19.62 10.03 21.89
C ALA A 59 -18.13 10.11 21.53
N VAL A 60 -17.24 9.82 22.49
CA VAL A 60 -15.78 9.84 22.28
C VAL A 60 -15.36 8.64 21.42
N MET A 61 -15.95 7.47 21.63
CA MET A 61 -15.72 6.29 20.80
C MET A 61 -16.06 6.56 19.34
N TYR A 62 -17.26 7.11 19.07
CA TYR A 62 -17.66 7.45 17.70
C TYR A 62 -16.78 8.55 17.09
N GLY A 63 -16.40 9.55 17.88
CA GLY A 63 -15.45 10.57 17.44
C GLY A 63 -14.11 9.97 17.00
N LEU A 64 -13.57 9.05 17.80
CA LEU A 64 -12.34 8.33 17.47
C LEU A 64 -12.49 7.43 16.23
N MET A 65 -13.66 6.82 16.01
CA MET A 65 -13.91 6.05 14.79
C MET A 65 -13.91 6.94 13.54
N VAL A 66 -14.54 8.12 13.61
CA VAL A 66 -14.55 9.08 12.49
C VAL A 66 -13.14 9.58 12.19
N ILE A 67 -12.38 9.95 13.23
CA ILE A 67 -10.98 10.38 13.07
C ILE A 67 -10.12 9.24 12.53
N GLY A 68 -10.32 8.01 13.02
CA GLY A 68 -9.64 6.81 12.57
C GLY A 68 -9.94 6.43 11.11
N PHE A 69 -11.00 6.97 10.52
CA PHE A 69 -11.29 6.76 9.10
C PHE A 69 -10.31 7.51 8.18
N VAL A 70 -9.70 8.61 8.65
CA VAL A 70 -8.70 9.38 7.87
C VAL A 70 -7.50 8.51 7.46
N PRO A 71 -6.80 7.82 8.37
CA PRO A 71 -5.68 6.95 7.97
C PRO A 71 -6.11 5.74 7.13
N VAL A 72 -7.34 5.24 7.31
CA VAL A 72 -7.91 4.16 6.49
C VAL A 72 -8.09 4.62 5.04
N LEU A 73 -8.71 5.79 4.84
CA LEU A 73 -8.88 6.40 3.52
C LEU A 73 -7.53 6.70 2.88
N TRP A 74 -6.60 7.25 3.67
CA TRP A 74 -5.25 7.52 3.19
C TRP A 74 -4.55 6.25 2.69
N ALA A 75 -4.55 5.17 3.48
CA ALA A 75 -3.98 3.89 3.08
C ALA A 75 -4.64 3.31 1.82
N THR A 76 -5.96 3.47 1.69
CA THR A 76 -6.73 3.01 0.53
C THR A 76 -6.34 3.79 -0.72
N VAL A 77 -6.35 5.12 -0.67
CA VAL A 77 -5.97 5.99 -1.78
C VAL A 77 -4.51 5.78 -2.17
N TRP A 78 -3.61 5.65 -1.19
CA TRP A 78 -2.21 5.35 -1.42
C TRP A 78 -2.03 4.01 -2.15
N THR A 79 -2.72 2.97 -1.72
CA THR A 79 -2.65 1.64 -2.36
C THR A 79 -3.14 1.70 -3.80
N ALA A 80 -4.29 2.36 -4.04
CA ALA A 80 -4.82 2.58 -5.38
C ALA A 80 -3.84 3.37 -6.27
N GLY A 81 -3.28 4.47 -5.75
CA GLY A 81 -2.31 5.30 -6.47
C GLY A 81 -1.01 4.56 -6.78
N ARG A 82 -0.53 3.71 -5.87
CA ARG A 82 0.63 2.84 -6.10
C ARG A 82 0.35 1.79 -7.16
N ALA A 83 -0.82 1.16 -7.14
CA ALA A 83 -1.21 0.21 -8.18
C ALA A 83 -1.25 0.90 -9.56
N TRP A 84 -1.88 2.07 -9.64
CA TRP A 84 -1.92 2.88 -10.85
C TRP A 84 -0.52 3.29 -11.35
N HIS A 85 0.37 3.71 -10.45
CA HIS A 85 1.73 4.09 -10.81
C HIS A 85 2.53 2.90 -11.39
N VAL A 86 2.36 1.70 -10.82
CA VAL A 86 2.98 0.47 -11.33
C VAL A 86 2.46 0.15 -12.73
N GLU A 87 1.14 0.21 -12.95
CA GLU A 87 0.54 0.00 -14.26
C GLU A 87 1.07 1.00 -15.31
N GLN A 88 1.21 2.28 -14.94
CA GLN A 88 1.78 3.28 -15.85
C GLN A 88 3.23 2.98 -16.24
N ARG A 89 4.07 2.48 -15.32
CA ARG A 89 5.45 2.10 -15.63
C ARG A 89 5.51 0.87 -16.52
N LEU A 90 4.68 -0.13 -16.24
CA LEU A 90 4.54 -1.33 -17.07
C LEU A 90 4.12 -0.98 -18.50
N ALA A 91 3.16 -0.06 -18.66
CA ALA A 91 2.72 0.43 -19.96
C ALA A 91 3.86 1.11 -20.75
N ARG A 92 4.82 1.74 -20.05
CA ARG A 92 6.02 2.37 -20.64
C ARG A 92 7.20 1.41 -20.83
N HIS A 93 7.00 0.12 -20.56
CA HIS A 93 8.06 -0.91 -20.59
C HIS A 93 9.25 -0.57 -19.69
N GLN A 94 9.00 0.19 -18.63
CA GLN A 94 9.97 0.51 -17.61
C GLN A 94 9.91 -0.57 -16.53
N ASP A 95 11.08 -0.93 -15.99
CA ASP A 95 11.12 -1.84 -14.85
C ASP A 95 10.38 -1.23 -13.65
N ILE A 96 9.68 -2.09 -12.92
CA ILE A 96 9.05 -1.69 -11.66
C ILE A 96 10.17 -1.51 -10.65
N ASP A 97 10.24 -0.33 -10.01
CA ASP A 97 11.21 -0.09 -8.93
C ASP A 97 11.04 -1.19 -7.88
N THR A 98 12.11 -1.96 -7.64
CA THR A 98 12.13 -2.96 -6.58
C THR A 98 11.91 -2.25 -5.23
N PRO A 99 10.99 -2.74 -4.39
CA PRO A 99 10.78 -2.13 -3.08
C PRO A 99 12.06 -2.21 -2.26
N VAL A 100 12.64 -1.06 -1.95
CA VAL A 100 13.82 -0.99 -1.08
C VAL A 100 13.36 -1.11 0.37
N PHE A 101 13.40 -2.32 0.92
CA PHE A 101 13.00 -2.64 2.31
C PHE A 101 14.00 -2.16 3.37
N LYS A 102 14.75 -1.10 3.11
CA LYS A 102 15.68 -0.52 4.07
C LYS A 102 15.01 0.70 4.70
N LEU A 103 14.64 0.59 5.98
CA LEU A 103 14.00 1.66 6.75
C LEU A 103 14.75 3.00 6.67
N THR A 104 16.08 2.96 6.57
CA THR A 104 16.97 4.12 6.51
C THR A 104 17.23 4.67 5.10
N HIS A 105 16.72 4.02 4.05
CA HIS A 105 17.04 4.38 2.67
C HIS A 105 16.60 5.80 2.31
N TYR A 106 15.44 6.24 2.80
CA TYR A 106 14.90 7.58 2.52
C TYR A 106 15.42 8.65 3.47
N PHE A 107 16.00 8.28 4.62
CA PHE A 107 16.60 9.23 5.57
C PHE A 107 17.99 9.71 5.15
N ARG A 108 18.64 9.04 4.19
CA ARG A 108 20.00 9.36 3.74
C ARG A 108 20.05 10.40 2.60
N ARG A 109 18.89 10.92 2.19
CA ARG A 109 18.73 11.92 1.12
C ARG A 109 18.24 13.29 1.61
N ALA A 110 18.16 13.48 2.93
CA ALA A 110 17.95 14.77 3.57
C ALA A 110 19.29 15.35 4.03
#